data_AF-A0A0A9XRR5-F1
#
_entry.id   AF-A0A0A9XRR5-F1
#
_cell.length_a   1.000
_cell.length_b   1.000
_cell.length_c   1.000
_cell.angle_alpha   90.00
_cell.angle_beta   90.00
_cell.angle_gamma   90.00
#
_symmetry.space_group_name_H-M   'P 1'
#
loop_
_entity.id
_entity.type
_entity.pdbx_description
1 polymer ?
#
loop_
_entity_poly.entity_id
_entity_poly.type
_entity_poly.pdbx_seq_one_letter_code
_entity_poly.pdbx_strand_id
1 'polypeptide(L)'
;PNSDFSDYLPPTPSSATTSVNEVDSNRRYPTRQRAPNSRYANDYVLLSVNDDFEPDTIKEALSCPNSEKWKQAILDELQAFELNKAWTLVDKPDNKNIIKNK
;
A
#
# COMPACT_ATOMS: atom_id res chain seq x y z
N PRO A 1 5.70 33.34 -9.76
CA PRO A 1 6.50 33.49 -11.00
C PRO A 1 7.69 32.52 -11.00
N ASN A 2 7.54 31.46 -11.81
CA ASN A 2 8.57 30.77 -12.60
C ASN A 2 9.84 30.33 -11.85
N SER A 3 9.97 29.03 -11.54
CA SER A 3 10.53 27.98 -12.42
C SER A 3 12.04 27.86 -12.24
N ASP A 4 12.52 26.72 -11.73
CA ASP A 4 13.40 25.91 -12.57
C ASP A 4 13.54 24.49 -12.00
N PHE A 5 13.16 23.52 -12.82
CA PHE A 5 13.22 22.08 -12.57
C PHE A 5 14.32 21.52 -13.49
N SER A 6 15.52 22.12 -13.45
CA SER A 6 16.56 21.85 -14.45
C SER A 6 17.65 20.86 -14.03
N ASP A 7 17.78 20.54 -12.73
CA ASP A 7 19.04 19.90 -12.27
C ASP A 7 18.91 18.44 -11.86
N TYR A 8 17.74 17.82 -12.02
CA TYR A 8 17.58 16.40 -11.75
C TYR A 8 18.04 15.55 -12.94
N LEU A 9 19.36 15.40 -13.07
CA LEU A 9 19.96 14.29 -13.80
C LEU A 9 19.96 13.05 -12.88
N PRO A 10 19.19 11.99 -13.19
CA PRO A 10 19.34 10.73 -12.47
C PRO A 10 20.74 10.16 -12.78
N PRO A 11 21.46 9.63 -11.77
CA PRO A 11 22.74 9.00 -12.04
C PRO A 11 22.55 7.80 -12.97
N THR A 12 23.18 7.86 -14.14
CA THR A 12 23.24 6.75 -15.11
C THR A 12 23.95 5.53 -14.52
N PRO A 13 23.56 4.29 -14.89
CA PRO A 13 24.24 3.10 -14.41
C PRO A 13 25.59 2.94 -15.14
N SER A 14 26.67 3.40 -14.50
CA SER A 14 28.03 3.17 -15.00
C SER A 14 28.49 1.77 -14.64
N SER A 15 28.56 0.91 -15.65
CA SER A 15 29.30 -0.35 -15.62
C SER A 15 30.78 -0.10 -15.33
N ALA A 16 31.27 -0.47 -14.14
CA ALA A 16 32.68 -0.77 -13.91
C ALA A 16 32.87 -1.56 -12.61
N THR A 17 33.30 -2.81 -12.76
CA THR A 17 34.03 -3.61 -11.77
C THR A 17 35.10 -2.76 -11.09
N THR A 18 35.15 -2.72 -9.75
CA THR A 18 36.41 -2.60 -8.98
C THR A 18 36.16 -2.99 -7.52
N SER A 19 36.77 -4.10 -7.11
CA SER A 19 37.01 -4.42 -5.72
C SER A 19 37.97 -3.40 -5.11
N VAL A 20 37.58 -2.70 -4.05
CA VAL A 20 38.52 -2.27 -3.00
C VAL A 20 37.80 -2.31 -1.66
N ASN A 21 38.27 -3.19 -0.79
CA ASN A 21 38.03 -3.13 0.65
C ASN A 21 38.82 -1.94 1.21
N GLU A 22 38.17 -0.81 1.46
CA GLU A 22 38.71 0.19 2.39
C GLU A 22 38.04 0.01 3.75
N VAL A 23 38.79 -0.62 4.66
CA VAL A 23 38.40 -0.82 6.05
C VAL A 23 38.67 0.50 6.78
N ASP A 24 37.63 1.31 6.95
CA ASP A 24 37.64 2.44 7.88
C ASP A 24 37.89 1.89 9.30
N SER A 25 39.13 2.05 9.76
CA SER A 25 39.71 1.38 10.94
C SER A 25 39.21 1.94 12.28
N ASN A 26 38.21 2.82 12.27
CA ASN A 26 37.69 3.45 13.49
C ASN A 26 36.31 2.95 13.96
N ARG A 27 35.78 1.85 13.39
CA ARG A 27 34.53 1.27 13.87
C ARG A 27 34.79 0.38 15.10
N ARG A 28 34.27 0.80 16.26
CA ARG A 28 34.29 0.01 17.52
C ARG A 28 33.59 -1.35 17.39
N TYR A 29 32.68 -1.50 16.43
CA TYR A 29 31.95 -2.74 16.15
C TYR A 29 31.89 -3.01 14.64
N PRO A 30 32.00 -4.28 14.21
CA PRO A 30 31.92 -4.64 12.80
C PRO A 30 30.53 -4.30 12.23
N THR A 31 30.51 -3.87 10.97
CA THR A 31 29.24 -3.70 10.25
C THR A 31 28.68 -5.09 9.95
N ARG A 32 27.60 -5.44 10.63
CA ARG A 32 26.90 -6.69 10.38
C ARG A 32 26.22 -6.61 9.02
N GLN A 33 26.78 -7.26 8.02
CA GLN A 33 26.02 -7.63 6.83
C GLN A 33 24.99 -8.69 7.23
N ARG A 34 23.70 -8.33 7.19
CA ARG A 34 22.63 -9.29 7.44
C ARG A 34 22.42 -10.11 6.17
N ALA A 35 22.86 -11.36 6.19
CA ALA A 35 22.42 -12.33 5.19
C ALA A 35 20.95 -12.71 5.47
N PRO A 36 20.10 -12.85 4.44
CA PRO A 36 18.77 -13.41 4.63
C PRO A 36 18.89 -14.82 5.21
N ASN A 37 17.93 -15.20 6.07
CA ASN A 37 17.90 -16.55 6.60
C ASN A 37 17.66 -17.54 5.45
N SER A 38 18.68 -18.32 5.08
CA SER A 38 18.61 -19.30 4.00
C SER A 38 17.46 -20.30 4.15
N ARG A 39 17.03 -20.59 5.40
CA ARG A 39 15.89 -21.48 5.65
C ARG A 39 14.56 -20.94 5.12
N TYR A 40 14.40 -19.62 5.04
CA TYR A 40 13.18 -18.94 4.59
C TYR A 40 13.42 -18.00 3.42
N ALA A 41 14.60 -18.05 2.79
CA ALA A 41 14.97 -17.14 1.71
C ALA A 41 14.04 -17.27 0.50
N ASN A 42 13.44 -18.45 0.32
CA ASN A 42 12.52 -18.77 -0.77
C ASN A 42 11.05 -18.77 -0.33
N ASP A 43 10.76 -18.62 0.97
CA ASP A 43 9.39 -18.70 1.53
C ASP A 43 8.66 -17.36 1.51
N TYR A 44 9.34 -16.27 1.17
CA TYR A 44 8.69 -14.99 0.93
C TYR A 44 8.12 -14.98 -0.49
N VAL A 45 6.99 -15.65 -0.69
CA VAL A 45 6.13 -15.41 -1.86
C VAL A 45 5.48 -14.05 -1.66
N LEU A 46 5.97 -13.02 -2.35
CA LEU A 46 5.30 -11.74 -2.43
C LEU A 46 4.04 -11.92 -3.30
N LEU A 47 2.91 -12.25 -2.67
CA LEU A 47 1.59 -12.43 -3.28
C LEU A 47 0.96 -11.09 -3.69
N SER A 48 1.68 -10.24 -4.41
CA SER A 48 1.17 -8.94 -4.89
C SER A 48 1.03 -8.88 -6.41
N VAL A 49 0.99 -10.02 -7.10
CA VAL A 49 1.04 -10.10 -8.58
C VAL A 49 -0.31 -10.51 -9.19
N ASN A 50 -1.33 -10.73 -8.37
CA ASN A 50 -2.67 -10.82 -8.92
C ASN A 50 -3.20 -9.39 -9.04
N ASP A 51 -3.46 -8.95 -10.27
CA ASP A 51 -4.29 -7.79 -10.61
C ASP A 51 -5.75 -8.04 -10.20
N ASP A 52 -5.98 -8.57 -9.00
CA ASP A 52 -7.29 -8.62 -8.37
C ASP A 52 -7.66 -7.18 -8.06
N PHE A 53 -8.27 -6.52 -9.06
CA PHE A 53 -8.70 -5.15 -9.00
C PHE A 53 -9.57 -4.95 -7.75
N GLU A 54 -9.02 -4.24 -6.77
CA GLU A 54 -9.75 -3.79 -5.59
C GLU A 54 -10.38 -2.43 -5.94
N PRO A 55 -11.72 -2.35 -5.99
CA PRO A 55 -12.41 -1.11 -6.34
C PRO A 55 -12.37 -0.12 -5.17
N ASP A 56 -11.98 1.12 -5.43
CA ASP A 56 -12.02 2.20 -4.43
C ASP A 56 -13.45 2.72 -4.20
N THR A 57 -14.32 2.53 -5.19
CA THR A 57 -15.71 3.01 -5.14
C THR A 57 -16.72 1.91 -5.47
N ILE A 58 -17.94 2.06 -4.94
CA ILE A 58 -19.05 1.15 -5.26
C ILE A 58 -19.30 1.12 -6.79
N LYS A 59 -19.15 2.25 -7.48
CA LYS A 59 -19.34 2.32 -8.94
C LYS A 59 -18.33 1.44 -9.67
N GLU A 60 -17.06 1.51 -9.28
CA GLU A 60 -16.01 0.66 -9.82
C GLU A 60 -16.29 -0.80 -9.51
N ALA A 61 -16.63 -1.12 -8.25
CA ALA A 61 -16.95 -2.46 -7.81
C ALA A 61 -18.07 -3.10 -8.66
N LEU A 62 -19.11 -2.32 -8.94
CA LEU A 62 -20.26 -2.75 -9.75
C LEU A 62 -19.96 -2.79 -11.26
N SER A 63 -18.91 -2.12 -11.73
CA SER A 63 -18.49 -2.13 -13.14
C SER A 63 -17.54 -3.28 -13.49
N CYS A 64 -17.00 -3.97 -12.48
CA CYS A 64 -16.01 -5.01 -12.68
C CYS A 64 -16.62 -6.37 -13.04
N PRO A 65 -15.81 -7.28 -13.64
CA PRO A 65 -16.25 -8.64 -13.93
C PRO A 65 -16.74 -9.40 -12.68
N ASN A 66 -16.16 -9.10 -11.52
CA ASN A 66 -16.53 -9.67 -10.22
C ASN A 66 -17.62 -8.87 -9.48
N SER A 67 -18.36 -8.00 -10.18
CA SER A 67 -19.35 -7.09 -9.58
C SER A 67 -20.40 -7.78 -8.70
N GLU A 68 -20.84 -8.98 -9.07
CA GLU A 68 -21.79 -9.74 -8.27
C GLU A 68 -21.21 -10.17 -6.92
N LYS A 69 -19.95 -10.61 -6.90
CA LYS A 69 -19.24 -10.96 -5.66
C LYS A 69 -19.06 -9.73 -4.76
N TRP A 70 -18.68 -8.60 -5.36
CA TRP A 70 -18.56 -7.33 -4.62
C TRP A 70 -19.90 -6.88 -4.05
N LYS A 71 -20.98 -6.99 -4.84
CA LYS A 71 -22.33 -6.66 -4.36
C LYS A 71 -22.73 -7.55 -3.19
N GLN A 72 -22.47 -8.86 -3.28
CA GLN A 72 -22.75 -9.77 -2.18
C GLN A 72 -21.94 -9.41 -0.93
N ALA A 73 -20.64 -9.18 -1.07
CA ALA A 73 -19.77 -8.78 0.05
C ALA A 73 -20.24 -7.48 0.73
N ILE A 74 -20.66 -6.48 -0.04
CA ILE A 74 -21.23 -5.24 0.51
C ILE A 74 -22.50 -5.52 1.32
N LEU A 75 -23.38 -6.39 0.82
CA LEU A 75 -24.61 -6.75 1.52
C LEU A 75 -24.33 -7.53 2.80
N ASP A 76 -23.39 -8.47 2.75
CA ASP A 76 -23.00 -9.28 3.91
C ASP A 76 -22.43 -8.40 5.03
N GLU A 77 -21.58 -7.41 4.69
CA GLU A 77 -21.08 -6.42 5.66
C GLU A 77 -22.19 -5.52 6.24
N LEU A 78 -23.11 -5.03 5.40
CA LEU A 78 -24.26 -4.24 5.89
C LEU A 78 -25.12 -5.05 6.87
N GLN A 79 -25.35 -6.33 6.57
CA GLN A 79 -26.06 -7.23 7.46
C GLN A 79 -25.29 -7.47 8.76
N ALA A 80 -23.96 -7.62 8.69
CA ALA A 80 -23.13 -7.77 9.88
C ALA A 80 -23.22 -6.53 10.79
N PHE A 81 -23.21 -5.31 10.23
CA PHE A 81 -23.40 -4.09 11.02
C PHE A 81 -24.77 -4.03 11.70
N GLU A 82 -25.83 -4.49 11.03
CA GLU A 82 -27.17 -4.57 11.61
C GLU A 82 -27.24 -5.58 12.76
N LEU A 83 -26.72 -6.79 12.55
CA LEU A 83 -26.68 -7.85 13.57
C LEU A 83 -25.89 -7.41 14.80
N ASN A 84 -24.76 -6.76 14.58
CA ASN A 84 -23.90 -6.24 15.65
C ASN A 84 -24.45 -4.96 16.28
N LYS A 85 -25.52 -4.36 15.73
CA LYS A 85 -26.05 -3.04 16.12
C LYS A 85 -24.94 -1.99 16.23
N ALA A 86 -23.96 -2.08 15.33
CA ALA A 86 -22.76 -1.27 15.40
C ALA A 86 -23.06 0.21 15.17
N TRP A 87 -24.10 0.51 14.38
CA TRP A 87 -24.51 1.87 14.04
C TRP A 87 -25.99 2.11 14.34
N THR A 88 -26.31 3.37 14.60
CA THR A 88 -27.69 3.85 14.73
C THR A 88 -27.90 4.97 13.73
N LEU A 89 -28.99 4.90 12.97
CA LEU A 89 -29.36 5.96 12.05
C LEU A 89 -30.02 7.09 12.87
N VAL A 90 -29.43 8.27 12.85
CA VAL A 90 -29.92 9.45 13.57
C VAL A 90 -30.06 10.59 12.57
N ASP A 91 -31.11 11.39 12.73
CA ASP A 91 -31.32 12.57 11.90
C ASP A 91 -30.19 13.57 12.07
N LYS A 92 -29.97 14.37 11.02
CA LYS A 92 -28.97 15.44 11.06
C LYS A 92 -29.32 16.40 12.20
N PRO A 93 -28.40 16.65 13.15
CA PRO A 93 -28.62 17.70 14.14
C PRO A 93 -28.55 19.09 13.48
N ASP A 94 -29.51 19.95 13.82
CA ASP A 94 -29.79 21.22 13.13
C ASP A 94 -28.57 22.14 12.98
N ASN A 95 -27.64 22.09 13.95
CA ASN A 95 -26.51 23.02 14.04
C ASN A 95 -25.14 22.36 13.76
N LYS A 96 -25.09 21.24 13.02
CA LYS A 96 -23.82 20.61 12.65
C LYS A 96 -23.64 20.44 11.14
N ASN A 97 -22.38 20.55 10.72
CA ASN A 97 -21.98 20.27 9.35
C ASN A 97 -21.87 18.76 9.16
N ILE A 98 -22.52 18.24 8.13
CA ILE A 98 -22.35 16.84 7.71
C ILE A 98 -21.03 16.75 6.97
N ILE A 99 -20.19 15.79 7.38
CA ILE A 99 -18.99 15.43 6.61
C ILE A 99 -19.47 14.66 5.39
N LYS A 100 -19.17 15.19 4.20
CA LYS A 100 -19.49 14.52 2.94
C LYS A 100 -18.48 13.41 2.71
N ASN A 101 -18.95 12.24 2.27
CA ASN A 101 -18.07 11.23 1.69
C ASN A 101 -17.66 11.68 0.28
N LYS A 102 -16.46 11.32 -0.16
CA LYS A 102 -15.87 11.70 -1.46
C LYS A 102 -16.35 10.78 -2.57
#